data_AF-A0A7V1I1I2-F1
#
_entry.id   AF-A0A7V1I1I2-F1
#
_cell.length_a   1.000
_cell.length_b   1.000
_cell.length_c   1.000
_cell.angle_alpha   90.00
_cell.angle_beta   90.00
_cell.angle_gamma   90.00
#
_symmetry.space_group_name_H-M   'P 1'
#
loop_
_entity.id
_entity.type
_entity.pdbx_description
1 polymer ?
#
loop_
_entity_poly.entity_id
_entity_poly.type
_entity_poly.pdbx_seq_one_letter_code
_entity_poly.pdbx_strand_id
1 'polypeptide(L)'
;MRLFCLAASPDDFSLDFATKALFRGSLKYLKSLGFEQARQKGSHKFFRHSDGRTATVPFHTGEDLGRGITEKILKDIERTRKDFFDWRQK
;
A
#
# COMPACT_ATOMS: atom_id res chain seq x y z
N MET A 1 -26.77 -12.54 -25.37
CA MET A 1 -25.32 -12.74 -25.54
C MET A 1 -24.60 -12.14 -24.35
N ARG A 2 -23.73 -12.95 -23.71
CA ARG A 2 -22.68 -12.60 -22.74
C ARG A 2 -23.09 -11.90 -21.43
N LEU A 3 -23.47 -12.77 -20.51
CA LEU A 3 -23.06 -12.80 -19.10
C LEU A 3 -21.78 -11.98 -18.81
N PHE A 4 -21.90 -10.91 -18.02
CA PHE A 4 -20.79 -10.33 -17.26
C PHE A 4 -21.15 -10.43 -15.77
N CYS A 5 -21.05 -11.66 -15.25
CA CYS A 5 -20.80 -11.87 -13.83
C CYS A 5 -19.35 -11.45 -13.56
N LEU A 6 -19.14 -10.33 -12.89
CA LEU A 6 -18.08 -10.24 -11.89
C LEU A 6 -18.72 -9.71 -10.62
N ALA A 7 -18.87 -10.63 -9.67
CA ALA A 7 -19.35 -10.37 -8.32
C ALA A 7 -18.52 -9.23 -7.71
N ALA A 8 -19.18 -8.11 -7.42
CA ALA A 8 -18.72 -7.21 -6.38
C ALA A 8 -18.95 -7.96 -5.06
N SER A 9 -17.91 -8.68 -4.61
CA SER A 9 -17.94 -9.38 -3.33
C SER A 9 -18.21 -8.36 -2.21
N PRO A 10 -19.24 -8.58 -1.37
CA PRO A 10 -19.55 -7.71 -0.24
C PRO A 10 -18.63 -8.07 0.93
N ASP A 11 -17.36 -7.65 0.86
CA ASP A 11 -16.52 -7.50 2.06
C ASP A 11 -16.58 -6.04 2.51
N ASP A 12 -17.79 -5.66 2.90
CA ASP A 12 -18.12 -4.59 3.83
C ASP A 12 -17.63 -4.99 5.24
N PHE A 13 -16.31 -5.15 5.43
CA PHE A 13 -15.78 -5.41 6.77
C PHE A 13 -15.23 -4.12 7.37
N SER A 14 -16.17 -3.41 7.98
CA SER A 14 -15.97 -2.46 9.07
C SER A 14 -15.14 -1.23 8.74
N LEU A 15 -15.88 -0.15 8.45
CA LEU A 15 -15.54 1.18 8.95
C LEU A 15 -14.90 1.08 10.36
N ASP A 16 -13.79 1.79 10.55
CA ASP A 16 -13.38 2.34 11.85
C ASP A 16 -12.56 1.52 12.86
N PHE A 17 -11.40 0.93 12.51
CA PHE A 17 -10.44 0.52 13.57
C PHE A 17 -8.95 0.86 13.40
N ALA A 18 -8.50 1.47 12.30
CA ALA A 18 -7.09 1.85 12.20
C ALA A 18 -6.85 3.07 11.32
N THR A 19 -7.58 4.14 11.60
CA THR A 19 -7.35 5.50 11.09
C THR A 19 -6.14 6.17 11.77
N LYS A 20 -5.21 5.38 12.31
CA LYS A 20 -3.86 5.82 12.69
C LYS A 20 -2.87 5.19 11.72
N ALA A 21 -2.49 6.01 10.78
CA ALA A 21 -1.47 5.84 9.76
C ALA A 21 -0.26 4.98 10.19
N LEU A 22 0.13 4.03 9.34
CA LEU A 22 1.33 3.20 9.57
C LEU A 22 2.32 3.36 8.44
N PHE A 23 3.01 4.49 8.51
CA PHE A 23 4.18 4.75 7.70
C PHE A 23 5.32 3.74 7.95
N ARG A 24 5.51 3.30 9.19
CA ARG A 24 6.59 2.36 9.55
C ARG A 24 6.41 0.96 8.94
N GLY A 25 5.16 0.56 8.64
CA GLY A 25 4.84 -0.77 8.13
C GLY A 25 4.95 -0.90 6.61
N SER A 26 4.63 0.17 5.86
CA SER A 26 4.57 0.14 4.40
C SER A 26 5.94 -0.13 3.75
N LEU A 27 7.03 0.42 4.30
CA LEU A 27 8.39 0.15 3.79
C LEU A 27 8.80 -1.32 3.97
N LYS A 28 8.43 -1.93 5.10
CA LYS A 28 8.71 -3.33 5.37
C LYS A 28 7.87 -4.25 4.48
N TYR A 29 6.60 -3.89 4.29
CA TYR A 29 5.70 -4.60 3.38
C TYR A 29 6.20 -4.56 1.93
N LEU A 30 6.61 -3.39 1.44
CA LEU A 30 7.21 -3.23 0.11
C LEU A 30 8.45 -4.11 -0.06
N LYS A 31 9.36 -4.12 0.93
CA LYS A 31 10.51 -5.03 0.92
C LYS A 31 10.11 -6.50 0.91
N SER A 32 9.09 -6.87 1.70
CA SER A 32 8.56 -8.26 1.73
C SER A 32 7.96 -8.68 0.40
N LEU A 33 7.43 -7.74 -0.38
CA LEU A 33 6.91 -7.97 -1.72
C LEU A 33 7.99 -8.01 -2.81
N GLY A 34 9.26 -7.77 -2.46
CA GLY A 34 10.37 -7.73 -3.41
C GLY A 34 10.54 -6.38 -4.12
N PHE A 35 9.98 -5.30 -3.57
CA PHE A 35 10.28 -3.95 -4.06
C PHE A 35 11.65 -3.50 -3.53
N GLU A 36 12.50 -3.03 -4.43
CA GLU A 36 13.81 -2.48 -4.12
C GLU A 36 13.79 -0.95 -4.20
N GLN A 37 14.50 -0.30 -3.28
CA GLN A 37 14.61 1.16 -3.29
C GLN A 37 15.55 1.57 -4.44
N ALA A 38 15.01 2.17 -5.50
CA ALA A 38 15.79 2.61 -6.63
C ALA A 38 16.52 3.93 -6.35
N ARG A 39 15.81 4.90 -5.75
CA ARG A 39 16.37 6.23 -5.44
C ARG A 39 15.58 6.92 -4.34
N GLN A 40 16.21 7.88 -3.66
CA GLN A 40 15.55 8.79 -2.74
C GLN A 40 15.83 10.22 -3.17
N LYS A 41 14.78 11.05 -3.24
CA LYS A 41 14.90 12.49 -3.48
C LYS A 41 14.21 13.23 -2.34
N GLY A 42 15.00 13.80 -1.44
CA GLY A 42 14.50 14.45 -0.23
C GLY A 42 13.61 13.52 0.60
N SER A 43 12.40 13.98 0.90
CA SER A 43 11.37 13.25 1.63
C SER A 43 10.57 12.27 0.76
N HIS A 44 11.07 11.83 -0.40
CA HIS A 44 10.37 10.86 -1.26
C HIS A 44 11.29 9.70 -1.61
N LYS A 45 10.87 8.48 -1.27
CA LYS A 45 11.55 7.24 -1.62
C LYS A 45 10.84 6.60 -2.81
N PHE A 46 11.61 6.28 -3.84
CA PHE A 46 11.15 5.57 -5.02
C PHE A 46 11.56 4.11 -4.92
N PHE A 47 10.57 3.24 -5.10
CA PHE A 47 10.70 1.80 -5.11
C PHE A 47 10.42 1.29 -6.52
N ARG A 48 11.17 0.28 -6.93
CA ARG A 48 10.98 -0.42 -8.19
C ARG A 48 10.90 -1.91 -7.90
N HIS A 49 9.95 -2.56 -8.54
CA HIS A 49 9.82 -4.00 -8.53
C HIS A 49 10.39 -4.57 -9.82
N SER A 50 10.91 -5.80 -9.77
CA SER A 50 11.41 -6.49 -10.95
C SER A 50 10.31 -6.79 -11.98
N ASP A 51 9.05 -6.83 -11.55
CA ASP A 51 7.85 -7.01 -12.37
C ASP A 51 7.48 -5.76 -13.19
N GLY A 52 8.10 -4.60 -12.88
CA GLY A 52 7.89 -3.33 -13.59
C GLY A 52 7.03 -2.32 -12.84
N ARG A 53 6.47 -2.69 -11.68
CA ARG A 53 5.72 -1.77 -10.79
C ARG A 53 6.65 -0.77 -10.08
N THR A 54 6.17 0.44 -9.81
CA THR A 54 7.00 1.52 -9.24
C THR A 54 6.31 2.35 -8.18
N ALA A 55 6.55 2.05 -6.90
CA ALA A 55 5.93 2.79 -5.80
C ALA A 55 6.71 4.04 -5.38
N THR A 56 5.99 5.12 -5.10
CA THR A 56 6.56 6.33 -4.48
C THR A 56 6.01 6.50 -3.08
N VAL A 57 6.89 6.45 -2.09
CA VAL A 57 6.53 6.60 -0.67
C VAL A 57 7.13 7.91 -0.14
N PRO A 58 6.31 8.91 0.21
CA PRO A 58 6.81 10.08 0.94
C PRO A 58 7.27 9.63 2.33
N PHE A 59 8.49 10.04 2.67
CA PHE A 59 9.21 9.76 3.91
C PHE A 59 9.52 11.08 4.62
N HIS A 60 8.71 11.45 5.61
CA HIS A 60 8.97 12.57 6.51
C HIS A 60 9.23 12.04 7.92
N THR A 61 10.28 12.55 8.56
CA THR A 61 10.63 12.21 9.93
C THR A 61 9.64 12.87 10.87
N GLY A 62 8.75 12.09 11.49
CA GLY A 62 7.91 12.55 12.61
C GLY A 62 6.42 12.73 12.33
N GLU A 63 5.95 12.48 11.09
CA GLU A 63 4.52 12.54 10.77
C GLU A 63 4.06 11.21 10.16
N ASP A 64 2.85 10.80 10.51
CA ASP A 64 2.25 9.59 9.95
C ASP A 64 1.51 9.89 8.65
N LEU A 65 1.65 9.00 7.65
CA LEU A 65 1.01 9.15 6.35
C LEU A 65 -0.52 9.11 6.45
N GLY A 66 -1.16 10.25 6.19
CA GLY A 66 -2.61 10.32 6.07
C GLY A 66 -3.20 9.25 5.15
N ARG A 67 -4.45 8.87 5.42
CA ARG A 67 -5.18 7.80 4.72
C ARG A 67 -5.03 7.85 3.20
N GLY A 68 -5.19 9.03 2.60
CA GLY A 68 -5.15 9.21 1.15
C GLY A 68 -3.80 8.87 0.52
N ILE A 69 -2.68 9.10 1.22
CA ILE A 69 -1.35 8.75 0.72
C ILE A 69 -1.14 7.23 0.78
N THR A 70 -1.55 6.62 1.90
CA THR A 70 -1.47 5.16 2.05
C THR A 70 -2.32 4.45 0.99
N GLU A 71 -3.54 4.95 0.72
CA GLU A 71 -4.39 4.40 -0.35
C GLU A 71 -3.76 4.56 -1.74
N LYS A 72 -3.09 5.69 -2.01
CA LYS A 72 -2.32 5.87 -3.26
C LYS A 72 -1.17 4.87 -3.39
N ILE A 73 -0.40 4.64 -2.33
CA ILE A 73 0.71 3.68 -2.33
C ILE A 73 0.19 2.26 -2.57
N LEU A 74 -0.88 1.86 -1.89
CA LEU A 74 -1.50 0.55 -2.06
C LEU A 74 -2.02 0.35 -3.48
N LYS A 75 -2.63 1.39 -4.07
CA LYS A 75 -3.09 1.36 -5.46
C LYS A 75 -1.94 1.19 -6.45
N ASP A 76 -0.82 1.87 -6.21
CA ASP A 76 0.37 1.81 -7.07
C ASP A 76 1.01 0.42 -7.10
N ILE A 77 1.02 -0.29 -5.96
CA ILE A 77 1.48 -1.68 -5.88
C ILE A 77 0.39 -2.72 -6.20
N GLU A 78 -0.78 -2.27 -6.66
CA GLU A 78 -1.94 -3.11 -6.97
C GLU A 78 -2.34 -4.04 -5.81
N ARG A 79 -2.24 -3.53 -4.57
CA ARG A 79 -2.66 -4.25 -3.36
C ARG A 79 -3.81 -3.58 -2.67
N THR A 80 -4.56 -4.38 -1.93
CA THR A 80 -5.68 -3.90 -1.14
C THR A 80 -5.25 -3.62 0.29
N ARG A 81 -6.03 -2.77 0.96
CA ARG A 81 -5.86 -2.48 2.39
C ARG A 81 -5.89 -3.78 3.22
N LYS A 82 -6.77 -4.71 2.84
CA LYS A 82 -6.95 -6.03 3.48
C LYS A 82 -5.64 -6.83 3.47
N ASP A 83 -4.95 -6.90 2.33
CA ASP A 83 -3.66 -7.59 2.18
C ASP A 83 -2.59 -7.02 3.12
N PHE A 84 -2.54 -5.69 3.25
CA PHE A 84 -1.62 -5.02 4.16
C PHE A 84 -1.93 -5.31 5.64
N PHE A 85 -3.20 -5.37 6.03
CA PHE A 85 -3.60 -5.71 7.40
C PHE A 85 -3.30 -7.19 7.71
N ASP A 86 -3.62 -8.09 6.79
CA ASP A 86 -3.30 -9.52 6.91
C ASP A 86 -1.80 -9.75 7.11
N TRP A 87 -0.97 -9.11 6.29
CA TRP A 87 0.49 -9.18 6.41
C TRP A 87 1.01 -8.67 7.76
N ARG A 88 0.40 -7.62 8.32
CA ARG A 88 0.86 -7.02 9.59
C ARG A 88 0.43 -7.78 10.83
N GLN A 89 -0.61 -8.61 10.73
CA GLN A 89 -1.10 -9.44 11.85
C GLN A 89 -0.32 -10.76 11.98
N LYS A 90 0.67 -10.97 11.12
CA LYS A 90 1.52 -12.15 11.04
C LYS A 90 2.90 -11.88 11.64
#